data_AF-J9C9W7-F1
#
_entry.id   AF-J9C9W7-F1
#
_cell.length_a   1.000
_cell.length_b   1.000
_cell.length_c   1.000
_cell.angle_alpha   90.00
_cell.angle_beta   90.00
_cell.angle_gamma   90.00
#
_symmetry.space_group_name_H-M   'P 1'
#
loop_
_entity.id
_entity.type
_entity.pdbx_description
1 polymer ?
#
loop_
_entity_poly.entity_id
_entity_poly.type
_entity_poly.pdbx_seq_one_letter_code
_entity_poly.pdbx_strand_id
1 'polypeptide(L)'
;MSGRGFKEPTPYGMTLVKRGSLRMGVEKQDSLWGKSMPVKDISVDGFWMDESEVTNSQYKQFVYWVRDSILRTRLADPSYGGDETYMITEDKNGDPVTPHLNWNKRLPRKPTEDELRAFESLYVINPVTGEKMLDARQLNYRYEIYDYTAAALRRNRLNPQERNLN
;
A
#
# COMPACT_ATOMS: atom_id res chain seq x y z
N MET A 1 -33.28 -14.00 -3.29
CA MET A 1 -32.58 -13.07 -4.20
C MET A 1 -31.32 -13.74 -4.71
N SER A 2 -31.14 -13.86 -6.02
CA SER A 2 -29.93 -14.48 -6.59
C SER A 2 -28.75 -13.55 -6.39
N GLY A 3 -27.77 -13.97 -5.57
CA GLY A 3 -26.53 -13.24 -5.37
C GLY A 3 -25.76 -13.21 -6.68
N ARG A 4 -25.67 -12.04 -7.31
CA ARG A 4 -24.85 -11.84 -8.49
C ARG A 4 -23.40 -12.07 -8.06
N GLY A 5 -22.78 -13.14 -8.55
CA GLY A 5 -21.39 -13.47 -8.21
C GLY A 5 -20.49 -12.26 -8.51
N PHE A 6 -19.75 -11.79 -7.51
CA PHE A 6 -18.80 -10.72 -7.68
C PHE A 6 -17.72 -11.20 -8.66
N LYS A 7 -17.64 -10.57 -9.83
CA LYS A 7 -16.51 -10.74 -10.73
C LYS A 7 -15.55 -9.61 -10.44
N GLU A 8 -14.38 -9.96 -9.93
CA GLU A 8 -13.31 -9.00 -9.79
C GLU A 8 -12.93 -8.50 -11.19
N PRO A 9 -13.01 -7.17 -11.44
CA PRO A 9 -12.59 -6.63 -12.72
C PRO A 9 -11.09 -6.81 -12.90
N THR A 10 -10.64 -7.04 -14.13
CA THR A 10 -9.22 -7.11 -14.45
C THR A 10 -8.53 -5.81 -14.01
N PRO A 11 -7.54 -5.88 -13.10
CA PRO A 11 -6.74 -4.72 -12.75
C PRO A 11 -6.00 -4.18 -13.99
N TYR A 12 -5.83 -2.87 -14.05
CA TYR A 12 -5.20 -2.22 -15.20
C TYR A 12 -3.74 -2.67 -15.36
N GLY A 13 -3.36 -3.11 -16.56
CA GLY A 13 -2.00 -3.54 -16.88
C GLY A 13 -1.61 -4.89 -16.26
N MET A 14 -2.58 -5.68 -15.80
CA MET A 14 -2.36 -7.01 -15.23
C MET A 14 -3.08 -8.10 -16.03
N THR A 15 -2.48 -9.29 -16.05
CA THR A 15 -3.04 -10.50 -16.67
C THR A 15 -3.39 -11.55 -15.63
N LEU A 16 -4.41 -12.36 -15.93
CA LEU A 16 -4.85 -13.44 -15.05
C LEU A 16 -3.95 -14.67 -15.21
N VAL A 17 -3.20 -15.00 -14.17
CA VAL A 17 -2.53 -16.30 -14.04
C VAL A 17 -3.56 -17.29 -13.50
N LYS A 18 -3.93 -18.27 -14.32
CA LYS A 18 -4.91 -19.28 -13.93
C LYS A 18 -4.32 -20.21 -12.85
N ARG A 19 -5.19 -20.67 -11.95
CA ARG A 19 -4.84 -21.72 -10.98
C ARG A 19 -4.25 -22.95 -11.68
N GLY A 20 -3.26 -23.57 -11.05
CA GLY A 20 -2.61 -24.75 -11.61
C GLY A 20 -1.54 -25.34 -10.70
N SER A 21 -0.96 -26.44 -11.15
CA SER A 21 0.19 -27.08 -10.53
C SER A 21 1.42 -26.86 -11.40
N LEU A 22 2.53 -26.42 -10.81
CA LEU A 22 3.80 -26.21 -11.47
C LEU A 22 4.87 -27.06 -10.81
N ARG A 23 5.76 -27.64 -11.62
CA ARG A 23 6.98 -28.29 -11.15
C ARG A 23 8.12 -27.29 -11.21
N MET A 24 8.52 -26.78 -10.06
CA MET A 24 9.52 -25.72 -9.94
C MET A 24 10.89 -26.30 -9.66
N GLY A 25 11.87 -25.95 -10.50
CA GLY A 25 13.26 -26.39 -10.38
C GLY A 25 13.83 -26.78 -11.74
N VAL A 26 15.12 -27.10 -11.75
CA VAL A 26 15.80 -27.55 -12.98
C VAL A 26 15.78 -29.07 -13.00
N GLU A 27 15.13 -29.68 -14.00
CA GLU A 27 15.05 -31.15 -14.10
C GLU A 27 16.40 -31.80 -14.45
N LYS A 28 17.28 -31.11 -15.18
CA LYS A 28 18.65 -31.56 -15.49
C LYS A 28 19.67 -30.56 -14.94
N GLN A 29 20.32 -30.96 -13.86
CA GLN A 29 21.36 -30.16 -13.23
C GLN A 29 22.64 -30.21 -14.07
N ASP A 30 23.16 -29.05 -14.49
CA ASP A 30 24.44 -29.00 -15.21
C ASP A 30 25.59 -29.23 -14.22
N SER A 31 26.25 -30.38 -14.37
CA SER A 31 26.95 -31.08 -13.27
C SER A 31 28.31 -30.52 -12.88
N LEU A 32 28.77 -29.42 -13.46
CA LEU A 32 30.16 -29.02 -13.29
C LEU A 32 30.43 -28.11 -12.08
N TRP A 33 29.55 -27.16 -11.74
CA TRP A 33 29.83 -26.19 -10.64
C TRP A 33 28.59 -25.61 -9.92
N GLY A 34 27.40 -26.24 -10.02
CA GLY A 34 26.14 -25.67 -9.50
C GLY A 34 25.56 -26.38 -8.26
N LYS A 35 25.08 -25.59 -7.28
CA LYS A 35 24.27 -26.09 -6.14
C LYS A 35 23.08 -26.91 -6.64
N SER A 36 22.79 -28.04 -5.99
CA SER A 36 21.59 -28.84 -6.29
C SER A 36 20.34 -28.05 -5.92
N MET A 37 19.54 -27.74 -6.94
CA MET A 37 18.25 -27.06 -6.81
C MET A 37 17.17 -28.14 -6.73
N PRO A 38 16.58 -28.39 -5.54
CA PRO A 38 15.55 -29.41 -5.40
C PRO A 38 14.33 -29.04 -6.24
N VAL A 39 13.83 -30.00 -7.02
CA VAL A 39 12.58 -29.86 -7.77
C VAL A 39 11.41 -30.04 -6.82
N LYS A 40 10.47 -29.09 -6.81
CA LYS A 40 9.28 -29.11 -5.95
C LYS A 40 8.02 -28.91 -6.78
N ASP A 41 7.01 -29.73 -6.49
CA ASP A 41 5.67 -29.54 -7.02
C ASP A 41 4.91 -28.55 -6.14
N ILE A 42 4.45 -27.47 -6.75
CA ILE A 42 3.69 -26.41 -6.09
C ILE A 42 2.33 -26.26 -6.77
N SER A 43 1.29 -26.12 -5.95
CA SER A 43 -0.04 -25.74 -6.41
C SER A 43 -0.26 -24.26 -6.07
N VAL A 44 -0.70 -23.49 -7.05
CA VAL A 44 -0.92 -22.04 -6.89
C VAL A 44 -2.35 -21.72 -7.29
N ASP A 45 -3.02 -20.91 -6.47
CA ASP A 45 -4.33 -20.35 -6.80
C ASP A 45 -4.23 -19.34 -7.95
N GLY A 46 -5.37 -18.95 -8.53
CA GLY A 46 -5.37 -17.94 -9.58
C GLY A 46 -5.11 -16.55 -9.01
N PHE A 47 -4.23 -15.78 -9.64
CA PHE A 47 -3.87 -14.42 -9.21
C PHE A 47 -3.57 -13.52 -10.42
N TRP A 48 -3.50 -12.21 -10.17
CA TRP A 48 -3.14 -11.21 -11.17
C TRP A 48 -1.64 -10.93 -11.16
N MET A 49 -1.02 -10.83 -12.33
CA MET A 49 0.39 -10.49 -12.49
C MET A 49 0.52 -9.33 -13.46
N ASP A 50 1.42 -8.38 -13.18
CA ASP A 50 1.74 -7.28 -14.09
C ASP A 50 2.19 -7.81 -15.45
N GLU A 51 1.68 -7.22 -16.54
CA GLU A 51 2.05 -7.60 -17.91
C GLU A 51 3.49 -7.23 -18.26
N SER A 52 3.99 -6.13 -17.68
CA SER A 52 5.35 -5.63 -17.86
C SER A 52 5.96 -5.20 -16.53
N GLU A 53 7.29 -5.12 -16.47
CA GLU A 53 7.98 -4.54 -15.33
C GLU A 53 7.52 -3.09 -15.06
N VAL A 54 7.59 -2.68 -13.80
CA VAL A 54 7.24 -1.33 -13.37
C VAL A 54 8.14 -0.32 -14.05
N THR A 55 7.54 0.59 -14.83
CA THR A 55 8.28 1.64 -15.54
C THR A 55 8.73 2.75 -14.59
N ASN A 56 9.76 3.50 -14.99
CA ASN A 56 10.21 4.72 -14.29
C ASN A 56 9.07 5.74 -14.09
N SER A 57 8.10 5.79 -15.01
CA SER A 57 6.97 6.71 -14.92
C SER A 57 5.98 6.29 -13.82
N GLN A 58 5.66 5.00 -13.73
CA GLN A 58 4.81 4.43 -12.69
C GLN A 58 5.47 4.55 -11.32
N TYR A 59 6.77 4.27 -11.24
CA TYR A 59 7.51 4.43 -9.99
C TYR A 59 7.53 5.90 -9.52
N LYS A 60 7.68 6.86 -10.43
CA LYS A 60 7.55 8.30 -10.10
C LYS A 60 6.16 8.65 -9.56
N GLN A 61 5.09 8.12 -10.16
CA GLN A 61 3.73 8.33 -9.66
C GLN A 61 3.58 7.79 -8.23
N PHE A 62 4.10 6.59 -7.96
CA PHE A 62 4.11 6.02 -6.61
C PHE A 62 4.87 6.91 -5.62
N VAL A 63 6.08 7.35 -5.98
CA VAL A 63 6.89 8.24 -5.13
C VAL A 63 6.16 9.54 -4.82
N TYR A 64 5.49 10.14 -5.81
CA TYR A 64 4.69 11.35 -5.58
C TYR A 64 3.44 11.08 -4.75
N TRP A 65 2.83 9.91 -4.88
CA TRP A 65 1.71 9.50 -4.03
C TRP A 65 2.15 9.38 -2.56
N VAL A 66 3.30 8.74 -2.29
CA VAL A 66 3.88 8.65 -0.94
C VAL A 66 4.24 10.05 -0.42
N ARG A 67 4.90 10.89 -1.23
CA ARG A 67 5.20 12.28 -0.87
C ARG A 67 3.95 13.04 -0.45
N ASP A 68 2.89 12.95 -1.26
CA ASP A 68 1.64 13.67 -1.01
C ASP A 68 0.93 13.14 0.24
N SER A 69 1.04 11.85 0.56
CA SER A 69 0.52 11.29 1.81
C SER A 69 1.20 11.89 3.04
N ILE A 70 2.52 12.08 3.01
CA ILE A 70 3.29 12.66 4.11
C ILE A 70 2.97 14.16 4.23
N LEU A 71 2.90 14.88 3.11
CA LEU A 71 2.51 16.29 3.09
C LEU A 71 1.15 16.50 3.76
N ARG A 72 0.14 15.71 3.39
CA ARG A 72 -1.20 15.80 3.98
C ARG A 72 -1.18 15.54 5.48
N THR A 73 -0.40 14.55 5.91
CA THR A 73 -0.22 14.24 7.33
C THR A 73 0.40 15.42 8.08
N ARG A 74 1.43 16.07 7.51
CA ARG A 74 2.07 17.25 8.11
C ARG A 74 1.17 18.48 8.10
N LEU A 75 0.39 18.68 7.04
CA LEU A 75 -0.57 19.79 6.97
C LEU A 75 -1.70 19.64 7.98
N ALA A 76 -2.05 18.41 8.37
CA ALA A 76 -2.96 18.14 9.47
C ALA A 76 -2.35 18.38 10.85
N ASP A 77 -1.03 18.30 10.98
CA ASP A 77 -0.33 18.46 12.25
C ASP A 77 -0.29 19.94 12.68
N PRO A 78 -0.67 20.27 13.94
CA PRO A 78 -0.61 21.63 14.50
C PRO A 78 0.77 22.30 14.42
N SER A 79 1.84 21.52 14.36
CA SER A 79 3.22 22.02 14.24
C SER A 79 3.53 22.66 12.89
N TYR A 80 2.69 22.37 11.89
CA TYR A 80 2.78 22.96 10.55
C TYR A 80 1.47 23.68 10.21
N GLY A 81 0.56 23.05 9.45
CA GLY A 81 -0.66 23.71 8.96
C GLY A 81 -1.84 23.67 9.93
N GLY A 82 -1.88 22.70 10.84
CA GLY A 82 -2.97 22.52 11.81
C GLY A 82 -4.36 22.31 11.20
N ASP A 83 -4.44 21.91 9.93
CA ASP A 83 -5.70 21.76 9.22
C ASP A 83 -6.20 20.32 9.30
N GLU A 84 -7.00 20.05 10.33
CA GLU A 84 -7.52 18.72 10.65
C GLU A 84 -8.32 18.08 9.51
N THR A 85 -8.84 18.87 8.55
CA THR A 85 -9.65 18.35 7.44
C THR A 85 -8.85 17.52 6.43
N TYR A 86 -7.51 17.51 6.53
CA TYR A 86 -6.65 16.56 5.82
C TYR A 86 -6.74 15.13 6.39
N MET A 87 -7.36 14.95 7.55
CA MET A 87 -7.67 13.68 8.19
C MET A 87 -9.19 13.47 8.27
N ILE A 88 -9.62 12.24 8.07
CA ILE A 88 -10.99 11.80 8.29
C ILE A 88 -11.02 11.10 9.64
N THR A 89 -11.70 11.70 10.60
CA THR A 89 -11.86 11.19 11.98
C THR A 89 -13.25 10.66 12.27
N GLU A 90 -14.22 10.96 11.41
CA GLU A 90 -15.63 10.62 11.58
C GLU A 90 -16.16 9.92 10.33
N ASP A 91 -17.04 8.93 10.52
CA ASP A 91 -17.73 8.27 9.43
C ASP A 91 -18.94 9.09 8.92
N LYS A 92 -19.68 8.54 7.95
CA LYS A 92 -20.88 9.20 7.40
C LYS A 92 -22.01 9.38 8.42
N ASN A 93 -21.99 8.63 9.51
CA ASN A 93 -22.99 8.63 10.57
C ASN A 93 -22.54 9.46 11.79
N GLY A 94 -21.32 9.99 11.78
CA GLY A 94 -20.73 10.75 12.89
C GLY A 94 -20.05 9.87 13.96
N ASP A 95 -19.90 8.57 13.70
CA ASP A 95 -19.18 7.68 14.60
C ASP A 95 -17.66 7.89 14.45
N PRO A 96 -16.90 7.90 15.57
CA PRO A 96 -15.46 8.11 15.53
C PRO A 96 -14.79 6.90 14.86
N VAL A 97 -13.95 7.18 13.87
CA VAL A 97 -13.15 6.18 13.15
C VAL A 97 -11.67 6.44 13.35
N THR A 98 -10.85 5.41 13.11
CA THR A 98 -9.41 5.55 13.11
C THR A 98 -9.00 6.64 12.11
N PRO A 99 -8.24 7.67 12.53
CA PRO A 99 -7.88 8.78 11.65
C PRO A 99 -7.15 8.28 10.40
N HIS A 100 -7.68 8.61 9.23
CA HIS A 100 -7.06 8.26 7.95
C HIS A 100 -7.05 9.44 6.98
N LEU A 101 -6.15 9.41 6.00
CA LEU A 101 -5.92 10.55 5.11
C LEU A 101 -7.11 10.88 4.21
N ASN A 102 -7.48 12.16 4.17
CA ASN A 102 -8.46 12.70 3.24
C ASN A 102 -7.80 13.01 1.89
N TRP A 103 -7.89 12.07 0.94
CA TRP A 103 -7.38 12.24 -0.41
C TRP A 103 -8.21 13.19 -1.29
N ASN A 104 -9.47 13.47 -0.90
CA ASN A 104 -10.36 14.34 -1.68
C ASN A 104 -9.99 15.81 -1.54
N LYS A 105 -9.46 16.22 -0.38
CA LYS A 105 -8.94 17.57 -0.19
C LYS A 105 -7.75 17.80 -1.12
N ARG A 106 -7.64 18.97 -1.75
CA ARG A 106 -6.48 19.27 -2.62
C ARG A 106 -5.33 19.82 -1.78
N LEU A 107 -4.10 19.53 -2.20
CA LEU A 107 -2.92 20.21 -1.65
C LEU A 107 -2.93 21.69 -2.08
N PRO A 108 -2.46 22.60 -1.21
CA PRO A 108 -2.46 24.02 -1.50
C PRO A 108 -1.51 24.30 -2.67
N ARG A 109 -1.98 25.08 -3.67
CA ARG A 109 -1.14 25.50 -4.81
C ARG A 109 -0.21 26.67 -4.44
N LYS A 110 -0.63 27.47 -3.48
CA LYS A 110 0.10 28.62 -2.94
C LYS A 110 0.09 28.48 -1.42
N PRO A 111 1.06 27.76 -0.84
CA PRO A 111 1.10 27.53 0.59
C PRO A 111 1.39 28.83 1.35
N THR A 112 0.82 28.94 2.55
CA THR A 112 1.20 29.94 3.57
C THR A 112 2.59 29.62 4.14
N GLU A 113 3.14 30.50 4.97
CA GLU A 113 4.47 30.31 5.56
C GLU A 113 4.57 29.01 6.39
N ASP A 114 3.53 28.73 7.18
CA ASP A 114 3.47 27.52 8.01
C ASP A 114 3.34 26.25 7.14
N GLU A 115 2.51 26.30 6.10
CA GLU A 115 2.38 25.21 5.15
C GLU A 115 3.69 25.00 4.35
N LEU A 116 4.40 26.08 4.00
CA LEU A 116 5.68 26.01 3.29
C LEU A 116 6.70 25.20 4.10
N ARG A 117 6.74 25.34 5.42
CA ARG A 117 7.60 24.51 6.29
C ARG A 117 7.28 23.02 6.17
N ALA A 118 6.00 22.65 6.03
CA ALA A 118 5.62 21.25 5.77
C ALA A 118 6.19 20.76 4.43
N PHE A 119 6.13 21.58 3.38
CA PHE A 119 6.76 21.25 2.10
C PHE A 119 8.28 21.12 2.22
N GLU A 120 8.94 22.07 2.85
CA GLU A 120 10.40 22.10 2.95
C GLU A 120 10.95 20.96 3.81
N SER A 121 10.21 20.53 4.83
CA SER A 121 10.61 19.41 5.70
C SER A 121 10.78 18.06 4.98
N LEU A 122 10.25 17.91 3.76
CA LEU A 122 10.43 16.72 2.92
C LEU A 122 11.69 16.75 2.05
N TYR A 123 12.36 17.89 1.97
CA TYR A 123 13.52 18.06 1.12
C TYR A 123 14.78 18.20 1.94
N VAL A 124 15.86 17.66 1.41
CA VAL A 124 17.21 17.81 1.93
C VAL A 124 18.10 18.40 0.84
N ILE A 125 19.08 19.19 1.27
CA ILE A 125 20.11 19.70 0.37
C ILE A 125 21.25 18.69 0.42
N ASN A 126 21.64 18.18 -0.74
CA ASN A 126 22.80 17.31 -0.82
C ASN A 126 24.06 18.12 -0.43
N PRO A 127 24.82 17.69 0.59
CA PRO A 127 25.97 18.46 1.07
C PRO A 127 27.11 18.55 0.05
N VAL A 128 27.15 17.64 -0.92
CA VAL A 128 28.20 17.58 -1.96
C VAL A 128 27.78 18.37 -3.20
N THR A 129 26.56 18.16 -3.71
CA THR A 129 26.12 18.81 -4.96
C THR A 129 25.40 20.13 -4.75
N GLY A 130 24.93 20.43 -3.53
CA GLY A 130 24.10 21.60 -3.23
C GLY A 130 22.67 21.51 -3.77
N GLU A 131 22.29 20.42 -4.41
CA GLU A 131 20.97 20.26 -5.02
C GLU A 131 19.91 19.91 -3.96
N LYS A 132 18.73 20.57 -4.06
CA LYS A 132 17.56 20.26 -3.25
C LYS A 132 16.87 19.01 -3.81
N MET A 133 16.84 17.94 -3.03
CA MET A 133 16.23 16.67 -3.40
C MET A 133 15.27 16.17 -2.34
N LEU A 134 14.34 15.29 -2.72
CA LEU A 134 13.44 14.62 -1.79
C LEU A 134 14.26 13.74 -0.84
N ASP A 135 13.96 13.82 0.47
CA ASP A 135 14.59 12.95 1.46
C ASP A 135 14.01 11.54 1.38
N ALA A 136 14.72 10.65 0.68
CA ALA A 136 14.31 9.26 0.49
C ALA A 136 14.14 8.51 1.82
N ARG A 137 14.79 8.93 2.91
CA ARG A 137 14.70 8.26 4.22
C ARG A 137 13.31 8.39 4.85
N GLN A 138 12.57 9.43 4.46
CA GLN A 138 11.23 9.70 4.96
C GLN A 138 10.14 8.97 4.15
N LEU A 139 10.46 8.49 2.94
CA LEU A 139 9.49 7.92 1.99
C LEU A 139 9.22 6.43 2.27
N ASN A 140 8.83 6.12 3.51
CA ASN A 140 8.47 4.76 3.91
C ASN A 140 6.98 4.52 3.68
N TYR A 141 6.67 3.55 2.80
CA TYR A 141 5.29 3.13 2.54
C TYR A 141 4.86 2.02 3.51
N ARG A 142 3.73 2.22 4.17
CA ARG A 142 3.08 1.23 5.03
C ARG A 142 1.71 0.92 4.46
N TYR A 143 1.39 -0.36 4.34
CA TYR A 143 0.07 -0.83 3.95
C TYR A 143 -0.45 -1.81 4.98
N GLU A 144 -1.77 -1.84 5.12
CA GLU A 144 -2.49 -2.76 5.99
C GLU A 144 -3.55 -3.44 5.13
N ILE A 145 -3.69 -4.76 5.28
CA ILE A 145 -4.73 -5.54 4.62
C ILE A 145 -5.66 -6.11 5.68
N TYR A 146 -6.95 -6.11 5.38
CA TYR A 146 -7.94 -6.73 6.24
C TYR A 146 -8.24 -8.14 5.76
N ASP A 147 -7.89 -9.13 6.57
CA ASP A 147 -8.20 -10.53 6.29
C ASP A 147 -9.63 -10.86 6.74
N TYR A 148 -10.57 -10.76 5.79
CA TYR A 148 -11.97 -11.11 6.02
C TYR A 148 -12.17 -12.58 6.41
N THR A 149 -11.33 -13.49 5.92
CA THR A 149 -11.46 -14.92 6.21
C THR A 149 -11.09 -15.21 7.65
N ALA A 150 -9.98 -14.63 8.11
CA ALA A 150 -9.56 -14.72 9.50
C ALA A 150 -10.54 -14.00 10.43
N ALA A 151 -11.06 -12.83 10.04
CA ALA A 151 -12.04 -12.09 10.84
C ALA A 151 -13.37 -12.85 11.00
N ALA A 152 -13.79 -13.63 9.99
CA ALA A 152 -15.00 -14.44 10.04
C ALA A 152 -14.89 -15.68 10.96
N LEU A 153 -13.68 -16.08 11.34
CA LEU A 153 -13.49 -17.22 12.24
C LEU A 153 -14.08 -16.92 13.61
N ARG A 154 -14.85 -17.86 14.16
CA ARG A 154 -15.52 -17.72 15.46
C ARG A 154 -14.58 -17.33 16.60
N ARG A 155 -13.37 -17.89 16.61
CA ARG A 155 -12.31 -17.58 17.59
C ARG A 155 -11.86 -16.11 17.56
N ASN A 156 -12.05 -15.42 16.44
CA ASN A 156 -11.63 -14.04 16.23
C ASN A 156 -12.79 -13.03 16.36
N ARG A 157 -13.98 -13.47 16.80
CA ARG A 157 -15.11 -12.57 17.04
C ARG A 157 -14.77 -11.53 18.09
N LEU A 158 -15.22 -10.29 17.90
CA LEU A 158 -14.95 -9.18 18.82
C LEU A 158 -15.44 -9.50 20.25
N ASN A 159 -16.64 -10.06 20.37
CA ASN A 159 -17.20 -10.48 21.65
C ASN A 159 -16.58 -11.82 22.12
N PRO A 160 -15.84 -11.86 23.24
CA PRO A 160 -15.22 -13.08 23.73
C PRO A 160 -16.20 -14.20 24.08
N GLN A 161 -17.43 -13.86 24.52
CA GLN A 161 -18.45 -14.83 24.91
C GLN A 161 -18.97 -15.65 23.72
N GLU A 162 -18.99 -15.06 22.53
CA GLU A 162 -19.43 -15.72 21.30
C GLU A 162 -18.36 -16.65 20.69
N ARG A 163 -17.12 -16.59 21.19
CA ARG A 163 -16.00 -17.39 20.69
C ARG A 163 -16.13 -18.85 21.10
N ASN A 164 -16.63 -19.09 22.31
CA ASN A 164 -16.86 -20.43 22.84
C ASN A 164 -18.27 -20.92 22.46
N LEU A 165 -18.41 -22.23 22.30
CA LEU A 165 -19.70 -22.90 22.16
C LEU A 165 -19.93 -23.68 23.44
N ASN A 166 -20.56 -23.05 24.43
CA ASN A 166 -21.11 -23.71 25.62
C ASN A 166 -22.49 -23.10 25.89
#